data_AF-G4YG04-F1
#
_entry.id   AF-G4YG04-F1
#
_cell.length_a   1.000
_cell.length_b   1.000
_cell.length_c   1.000
_cell.angle_alpha   90.00
_cell.angle_beta   90.00
_cell.angle_gamma   90.00
#
_symmetry.space_group_name_H-M   'P 1'
#
loop_
_entity.id
_entity.type
_entity.pdbx_description
1 polymer ?
#
loop_
_entity_poly.entity_id
_entity_poly.type
_entity_poly.pdbx_seq_one_letter_code
_entity_poly.pdbx_strand_id
1 'polypeptide(L)'
;MLKKIKEEWSKWTQLSRFKAYFEKTWLNRDVTLRRKLKVGALVEQLMVLCTSESVRARQFAASTTFSERLSRRARAMTRQGLLYEQQYERTSIAFLLSDAPSEQQSDSMNVVSIPCTRIFDVLDRRSKEDLPASAQLNVETAKMEHRRMPTCGWEVNVAARTCPCRLFMKHGACIHLLYCLNAVGSLDVKGRQTLFYRGTNKRKRAAAADEAASHAAGRPRHNWQALSIE
;
A
#
# COMPACT_ATOMS: atom_id res chain seq x y z
N MET A 1 -24.08 -24.31 -34.30
CA MET A 1 -23.40 -23.22 -33.54
C MET A 1 -22.90 -23.68 -32.17
N LEU A 2 -23.78 -24.02 -31.21
CA LEU A 2 -23.37 -24.51 -29.87
C LEU A 2 -22.47 -25.76 -29.89
N LYS A 3 -22.67 -26.71 -30.81
CA LYS A 3 -21.81 -27.89 -30.97
C LYS A 3 -20.35 -27.50 -31.32
N LYS A 4 -20.18 -26.56 -32.26
CA LYS A 4 -18.87 -26.04 -32.68
C LYS A 4 -18.14 -25.29 -31.54
N ILE A 5 -18.89 -24.49 -30.77
CA ILE A 5 -18.35 -23.80 -29.58
C ILE A 5 -17.91 -24.80 -28.50
N LYS A 6 -18.69 -25.86 -28.27
CA LYS A 6 -18.33 -26.92 -27.33
C LYS A 6 -17.06 -27.67 -27.75
N GLU A 7 -16.90 -27.95 -29.04
CA GLU A 7 -15.69 -28.57 -29.59
C GLU A 7 -14.47 -27.66 -29.41
N GLU A 8 -14.60 -26.35 -29.65
CA GLU A 8 -13.49 -25.41 -29.41
C GLU A 8 -13.15 -25.26 -27.94
N TRP A 9 -14.14 -25.14 -27.05
CA TRP A 9 -13.90 -25.09 -25.60
C TRP A 9 -13.25 -26.36 -25.06
N SER A 10 -13.45 -27.50 -25.72
CA SER A 10 -12.82 -28.77 -25.32
C SER A 10 -11.31 -28.78 -25.59
N LYS A 11 -10.82 -27.92 -26.48
CA LYS A 11 -9.39 -27.76 -26.75
C LYS A 11 -8.67 -26.97 -25.64
N TRP A 12 -9.40 -26.26 -24.77
CA TRP A 12 -8.86 -25.33 -23.78
C TRP A 12 -9.11 -25.88 -22.37
N THR A 13 -8.10 -26.49 -21.76
CA THR A 13 -8.20 -27.11 -20.41
C THR A 13 -8.65 -26.15 -19.33
N GLN A 14 -8.32 -24.86 -19.46
CA GLN A 14 -8.72 -23.79 -18.54
C GLN A 14 -10.23 -23.53 -18.50
N LEU A 15 -10.95 -23.86 -19.58
CA LEU A 15 -12.39 -23.66 -19.70
C LEU A 15 -13.22 -24.89 -19.27
N SER A 16 -12.57 -25.98 -18.88
CA SER A 16 -13.21 -27.25 -18.47
C SER A 16 -14.27 -27.07 -17.37
N ARG A 17 -13.95 -26.29 -16.33
CA ARG A 17 -14.86 -26.02 -15.20
C ARG A 17 -16.03 -25.11 -15.59
N PHE A 18 -15.79 -24.14 -16.48
CA PHE A 18 -16.84 -23.27 -17.03
C PHE A 18 -17.77 -24.04 -17.96
N LYS A 19 -17.23 -24.90 -18.82
CA LYS A 19 -17.99 -25.80 -19.70
C LYS A 19 -18.94 -26.69 -18.90
N ALA A 20 -18.44 -27.35 -17.85
CA ALA A 20 -19.26 -28.20 -16.99
C ALA A 20 -20.41 -27.44 -16.32
N TYR A 21 -20.16 -26.22 -15.83
CA TYR A 21 -21.19 -25.35 -15.27
C TYR A 21 -22.22 -24.90 -16.33
N PHE A 22 -21.76 -24.50 -17.51
CA PHE A 22 -22.61 -24.05 -18.61
C PHE A 22 -23.54 -25.17 -19.10
N GLU A 23 -23.03 -26.40 -19.23
CA GLU A 23 -23.84 -27.54 -19.65
C GLU A 23 -24.86 -27.94 -18.57
N LYS A 24 -24.44 -28.03 -17.30
CA LYS A 24 -25.30 -28.43 -16.20
C LYS A 24 -26.40 -27.42 -15.89
N THR A 25 -26.11 -26.13 -16.00
CA THR A 25 -26.99 -25.06 -15.46
C THR A 25 -27.68 -24.24 -16.55
N TRP A 26 -27.14 -24.16 -17.77
CA TRP A 26 -27.66 -23.27 -18.82
C TRP A 26 -28.32 -24.01 -19.98
N LEU A 27 -27.82 -25.19 -20.37
CA LEU A 27 -28.49 -26.01 -21.38
C LEU A 27 -29.71 -26.75 -20.79
N ASN A 28 -29.59 -27.27 -19.58
CA ASN A 28 -30.59 -28.15 -18.96
C ASN A 28 -31.67 -27.42 -18.16
N ARG A 29 -31.55 -26.10 -17.97
CA ARG A 29 -32.55 -25.29 -17.27
C ARG A 29 -33.36 -24.51 -18.29
N ASP A 30 -34.66 -24.31 -18.04
CA ASP A 30 -35.56 -23.48 -18.87
C ASP A 30 -35.22 -22.00 -18.74
N VAL A 31 -34.02 -21.65 -19.21
CA VAL A 31 -33.61 -20.27 -19.35
C VAL A 31 -34.27 -19.75 -20.62
N THR A 32 -35.06 -18.68 -20.49
CA THR A 32 -35.76 -18.00 -21.59
C THR A 32 -34.84 -17.83 -22.81
N LEU A 33 -35.38 -18.05 -24.02
CA LEU A 33 -34.64 -17.93 -25.29
C LEU A 33 -33.79 -16.64 -25.39
N ARG A 34 -34.34 -15.51 -24.92
CA ARG A 34 -33.65 -14.21 -24.86
C ARG A 34 -32.33 -14.24 -24.09
N ARG A 35 -32.29 -14.94 -22.95
CA ARG A 35 -31.07 -15.08 -22.13
C ARG A 35 -30.03 -15.98 -22.83
N LYS A 36 -30.48 -17.06 -23.48
CA LYS A 36 -29.61 -17.96 -24.26
C LYS A 36 -28.94 -17.23 -25.43
N LEU A 37 -29.70 -16.41 -26.16
CA LEU A 37 -29.18 -15.58 -27.26
C LEU A 37 -28.19 -14.52 -26.77
N LYS A 38 -28.49 -13.83 -25.65
CA LYS A 38 -27.59 -12.81 -25.08
C LYS A 38 -26.24 -13.41 -24.64
N VAL A 39 -26.26 -14.58 -23.99
CA VAL A 39 -25.02 -15.24 -23.57
C VAL A 39 -24.27 -15.84 -24.75
N GLY A 40 -24.97 -16.36 -25.77
CA GLY A 40 -24.34 -16.77 -27.02
C GLY A 40 -23.53 -15.64 -27.67
N ALA A 41 -24.12 -14.45 -27.78
CA ALA A 41 -23.43 -13.28 -28.30
C ALA A 41 -22.22 -12.84 -27.43
N LEU A 42 -22.34 -12.90 -26.11
CA LEU A 42 -21.23 -12.58 -25.20
C LEU A 42 -20.09 -13.61 -25.28
N VAL A 43 -20.42 -14.88 -25.52
CA VAL A 43 -19.43 -15.95 -25.71
C VAL A 43 -18.65 -15.73 -27.00
N GLU A 44 -19.32 -15.33 -28.09
CA GLU A 44 -18.64 -14.99 -29.34
C GLU A 44 -17.70 -13.80 -29.16
N GLN A 45 -18.16 -12.75 -28.49
CA GLN A 45 -17.32 -11.60 -28.15
C GLN A 45 -16.12 -12.00 -27.27
N LEU A 46 -16.33 -12.88 -26.29
CA LEU A 46 -15.25 -13.40 -25.45
C LEU A 46 -14.25 -14.21 -26.26
N MET A 47 -14.70 -15.05 -27.19
CA MET A 47 -13.82 -15.82 -28.07
C MET A 47 -12.95 -14.90 -28.94
N VAL A 48 -13.55 -13.84 -29.51
CA VAL A 48 -12.82 -12.82 -30.27
C VAL A 48 -11.79 -12.11 -29.39
N LEU A 49 -12.14 -11.78 -28.14
CA LEU A 49 -11.21 -11.16 -27.19
C LEU A 49 -10.07 -12.10 -26.76
N CYS A 50 -10.35 -13.41 -26.67
CA CYS A 50 -9.37 -14.43 -26.31
C CYS A 50 -8.43 -14.80 -27.47
N THR A 51 -8.85 -14.63 -28.72
CA THR A 51 -8.02 -14.87 -29.91
C THR A 51 -7.33 -13.60 -30.40
N SER A 52 -7.84 -12.41 -30.06
CA SER A 52 -7.16 -11.16 -30.32
C SER A 52 -5.97 -11.00 -29.39
N GLU A 53 -4.77 -10.97 -29.95
CA GLU A 53 -3.59 -10.52 -29.23
C GLU A 53 -3.78 -9.03 -28.86
N SER A 54 -3.54 -8.69 -27.60
CA SER A 54 -3.70 -7.30 -27.16
C SER A 54 -2.71 -6.41 -27.93
N VAL A 55 -3.22 -5.58 -28.84
CA VAL A 55 -2.44 -4.57 -29.61
C VAL A 55 -1.67 -3.62 -28.70
N ARG A 56 -2.05 -3.55 -27.42
CA ARG A 56 -1.27 -2.91 -26.36
C ARG A 56 -0.84 -3.98 -25.36
N ALA A 57 0.39 -4.48 -25.48
CA ALA A 57 1.02 -5.28 -24.44
C ALA A 57 1.24 -4.40 -23.19
N ARG A 58 0.19 -4.18 -22.40
CA ARG A 58 0.31 -3.50 -21.12
C ARG A 58 0.96 -4.51 -20.18
N GLN A 59 2.23 -4.28 -19.86
CA GLN A 59 2.96 -5.12 -18.92
C GLN A 59 2.15 -5.21 -17.62
N PHE A 60 1.93 -6.44 -17.16
CA PHE A 60 1.37 -6.65 -15.83
C PHE A 60 2.33 -6.02 -14.82
N ALA A 61 1.78 -5.23 -13.90
CA ALA A 61 2.58 -4.65 -12.83
C ALA A 61 3.13 -5.80 -11.98
N ALA A 62 4.45 -6.01 -12.02
CA ALA A 62 5.12 -7.05 -11.25
C ALA A 62 5.21 -6.72 -9.76
N SER A 63 5.03 -5.45 -9.40
CA SER A 63 5.07 -4.96 -8.02
C SER A 63 3.76 -4.28 -7.64
N THR A 64 3.39 -4.43 -6.38
CA THR A 64 2.26 -3.72 -5.78
C THR A 64 2.69 -2.28 -5.52
N THR A 65 1.84 -1.33 -5.92
CA THR A 65 2.08 0.10 -5.72
C THR A 65 1.01 0.68 -4.81
N PHE A 66 1.39 1.67 -3.99
CA PHE A 66 0.43 2.39 -3.17
C PHE A 66 -0.39 3.31 -4.07
N SER A 67 -1.70 3.06 -4.16
CA SER A 67 -2.59 3.96 -4.89
C SER A 67 -2.61 5.35 -4.25
N GLU A 68 -2.77 6.41 -5.04
CA GLU A 68 -2.79 7.78 -4.52
C GLU A 68 -3.89 7.99 -3.46
N ARG A 69 -5.04 7.34 -3.64
CA ARG A 69 -6.13 7.34 -2.65
C ARG A 69 -5.70 6.71 -1.32
N LEU A 70 -4.95 5.60 -1.36
CA LEU A 70 -4.42 4.96 -0.16
C LEU A 70 -3.42 5.88 0.55
N SER A 71 -2.55 6.56 -0.21
CA SER A 71 -1.62 7.56 0.35
C SER A 71 -2.37 8.74 0.99
N ARG A 72 -3.42 9.26 0.34
CA ARG A 72 -4.27 10.33 0.88
C ARG A 72 -5.00 9.88 2.15
N ARG A 73 -5.48 8.62 2.18
CA ARG A 73 -6.12 8.02 3.36
C ARG A 73 -5.17 7.88 4.53
N ALA A 74 -4.01 7.24 4.34
CA ALA A 74 -3.02 7.07 5.41
C ALA A 74 -2.66 8.43 6.02
N ARG A 75 -2.41 9.44 5.20
CA ARG A 75 -2.16 10.83 5.65
C ARG A 75 -3.30 11.41 6.47
N ALA A 76 -4.53 11.28 5.99
CA ALA A 76 -5.68 11.87 6.64
C ALA A 76 -5.95 11.19 7.99
N MET A 77 -5.81 9.87 8.06
CA MET A 77 -5.91 9.09 9.29
C MET A 77 -4.78 9.42 10.27
N THR A 78 -3.53 9.52 9.82
CA THR A 78 -2.41 9.94 10.67
C THR A 78 -2.61 11.34 11.23
N ARG A 79 -3.07 12.31 10.41
CA ARG A 79 -3.37 13.67 10.89
C ARG A 79 -4.49 13.72 11.94
N GLN A 80 -5.47 12.81 11.86
CA GLN A 80 -6.56 12.70 12.84
C GLN A 80 -6.20 11.81 14.04
N GLY A 81 -4.96 11.28 14.13
CA GLY A 81 -4.58 10.36 15.21
C GLY A 81 -5.25 8.98 15.13
N LEU A 82 -5.84 8.63 14.00
CA LEU A 82 -6.51 7.34 13.78
C LEU A 82 -5.55 6.25 13.28
N LEU A 83 -4.31 6.61 12.96
CA LEU A 83 -3.27 5.70 12.51
C LEU A 83 -1.94 6.10 13.16
N TYR A 84 -1.43 5.24 14.04
CA TYR A 84 -0.24 5.52 14.84
C TYR A 84 0.51 4.23 15.19
N GLU A 85 1.77 4.40 15.59
CA GLU A 85 2.60 3.32 16.13
C GLU A 85 2.24 3.05 17.59
N GLN A 86 2.00 1.79 17.93
CA GLN A 86 1.79 1.37 19.31
C GLN A 86 3.15 1.20 20.00
N GLN A 87 3.47 2.15 20.87
CA GLN A 87 4.67 2.12 21.69
C GLN A 87 4.33 1.58 23.08
N TYR A 88 5.17 0.67 23.59
CA TYR A 88 5.07 0.15 24.94
C TYR A 88 6.20 0.75 25.78
N GLU A 89 5.86 1.54 26.78
CA GLU A 89 6.85 1.91 27.79
C GLU A 89 7.24 0.67 28.59
N ARG A 90 8.54 0.49 28.83
CA ARG A 90 9.11 -0.66 29.58
C ARG A 90 8.51 -0.82 30.98
N THR A 91 7.96 0.26 31.54
CA THR A 91 7.33 0.30 32.86
C THR A 91 5.82 0.03 32.82
N SER A 92 5.22 -0.08 31.64
CA SER A 92 3.76 -0.26 31.51
C SER A 92 3.34 -1.70 31.78
N ILE A 93 2.17 -1.88 32.39
CA ILE A 93 1.54 -3.20 32.56
C ILE A 93 1.31 -3.85 31.19
N ALA A 94 1.05 -3.06 30.14
CA ALA A 94 0.92 -3.55 28.78
C ALA A 94 2.22 -4.18 28.26
N PHE A 95 3.39 -3.64 28.61
CA PHE A 95 4.68 -4.27 28.28
C PHE A 95 4.88 -5.60 29.00
N LEU A 96 4.38 -5.73 30.24
CA LEU A 96 4.49 -6.97 31.03
C LEU A 96 3.47 -8.05 30.62
N LEU A 97 2.28 -7.64 30.16
CA LEU A 97 1.17 -8.53 29.80
C LEU A 97 1.07 -8.85 28.31
N SER A 98 1.62 -8.00 27.44
CA SER A 98 1.68 -8.30 26.02
C SER A 98 2.73 -9.38 25.80
N ASP A 99 2.55 -10.19 24.76
CA ASP A 99 3.66 -10.86 24.07
C ASP A 99 4.57 -9.75 23.50
N ALA A 100 5.31 -9.07 24.37
CA ALA A 100 6.20 -7.99 24.01
C ALA A 100 7.17 -8.56 22.98
N PRO A 101 7.39 -7.86 21.84
CA PRO A 101 8.31 -8.36 20.84
C PRO A 101 9.64 -8.57 21.53
N SER A 102 10.14 -9.81 21.52
CA SER A 102 11.48 -10.11 21.99
C SER A 102 12.43 -9.16 21.25
N GLU A 103 13.48 -8.69 21.93
CA GLU A 103 14.44 -7.69 21.42
C GLU A 103 15.15 -8.09 20.09
N GLN A 104 14.81 -9.26 19.53
CA GLN A 104 15.30 -9.84 18.29
C GLN A 104 14.53 -9.37 17.03
N GLN A 105 13.45 -8.61 17.17
CA GLN A 105 12.62 -8.14 16.06
C GLN A 105 12.82 -6.64 15.79
N SER A 106 14.02 -6.26 15.36
CA SER A 106 14.36 -4.85 15.04
C SER A 106 13.73 -4.31 13.76
N ASP A 107 12.93 -5.12 13.04
CA ASP A 107 12.39 -4.81 11.72
C ASP A 107 10.85 -4.92 11.64
N SER A 108 10.18 -5.15 12.77
CA SER A 108 8.72 -5.16 12.87
C SER A 108 8.22 -3.98 13.70
N MET A 109 7.16 -3.34 13.24
CA MET A 109 6.48 -2.25 13.95
C MET A 109 5.02 -2.59 14.17
N ASN A 110 4.52 -2.30 15.36
CA ASN A 110 3.12 -2.49 15.71
C ASN A 110 2.33 -1.22 15.38
N VAL A 111 1.39 -1.31 14.45
CA VAL A 111 0.59 -0.15 14.00
C VAL A 111 -0.88 -0.36 14.30
N VAL A 112 -1.47 0.60 14.99
CA VAL A 112 -2.89 0.61 15.33
C VAL A 112 -3.64 1.49 14.32
N SER A 113 -4.75 0.97 13.81
CA SER A 113 -5.71 1.73 13.00
C SER A 113 -7.07 1.75 13.65
N ILE A 114 -7.56 2.95 13.98
CA ILE A 114 -8.89 3.19 14.50
C ILE A 114 -9.84 3.45 13.32
N PRO A 115 -11.05 2.83 13.30
CA PRO A 115 -12.02 3.10 12.26
C PRO A 115 -12.45 4.58 12.27
N CYS A 116 -12.46 5.21 11.10
CA CYS A 116 -12.95 6.58 10.95
C CYS A 116 -14.43 6.66 11.32
N THR A 117 -14.79 7.71 12.07
CA THR A 117 -16.19 8.06 12.35
C THR A 117 -16.94 8.24 11.04
N ARG A 118 -18.22 7.87 11.03
CA ARG A 118 -19.08 8.01 9.84
C ARG A 118 -20.23 8.96 10.14
N ILE A 119 -20.31 10.04 9.37
CA ILE A 119 -21.32 11.09 9.49
C ILE A 119 -22.35 10.89 8.38
N PHE A 120 -23.63 11.00 8.73
CA PHE A 120 -24.72 10.89 7.76
C PHE A 120 -24.77 12.16 6.90
N ASP A 121 -24.54 12.01 5.60
CA ASP A 121 -24.71 13.07 4.62
C ASP A 121 -26.17 13.12 4.17
N VAL A 122 -26.84 14.23 4.46
CA VAL A 122 -28.27 14.42 4.14
C VAL A 122 -28.49 14.51 2.63
N LEU A 123 -27.56 15.10 1.87
CA LEU A 123 -27.69 15.29 0.43
C LEU A 123 -27.58 13.94 -0.31
N ASP A 124 -26.58 13.14 0.07
CA ASP A 124 -26.35 11.83 -0.54
C ASP A 124 -27.15 10.70 0.13
N ARG A 125 -27.87 11.00 1.21
CA ARG A 125 -28.64 10.06 2.06
C ARG A 125 -27.81 8.82 2.46
N ARG A 126 -26.54 9.03 2.77
CA ARG A 126 -25.57 7.97 3.05
C ARG A 126 -24.56 8.41 4.11
N SER A 127 -24.15 7.48 4.96
CA SER A 127 -23.08 7.72 5.93
C SER A 127 -21.70 7.61 5.28
N LYS A 128 -20.95 8.71 5.31
CA LYS A 128 -19.58 8.80 4.77
C LYS A 128 -18.57 8.89 5.90
N GLU A 129 -17.34 8.46 5.65
CA GLU A 129 -16.26 8.65 6.62
C GLU A 129 -15.97 10.14 6.81
N ASP A 130 -15.64 10.53 8.03
CA ASP A 130 -15.17 11.87 8.38
C ASP A 130 -13.72 12.07 7.90
N LEU A 131 -13.53 11.91 6.60
CA LEU A 131 -12.28 12.07 5.87
C LEU A 131 -12.57 12.85 4.57
N PRO A 132 -11.56 13.50 3.98
CA PRO A 132 -11.71 14.09 2.65
C PRO A 132 -12.23 13.07 1.64
N ALA A 133 -13.15 13.45 0.75
CA ALA A 133 -13.80 12.54 -0.20
C ALA A 133 -12.80 11.66 -1.00
N SER A 134 -11.63 12.21 -1.31
CA SER A 134 -10.56 11.51 -2.05
C SER A 134 -9.79 10.46 -1.24
N ALA A 135 -10.03 10.35 0.06
CA ALA A 135 -9.44 9.41 1.01
C ALA A 135 -10.49 8.40 1.57
N GLN A 136 -11.77 8.61 1.26
CA GLN A 136 -12.85 7.77 1.76
C GLN A 136 -12.86 6.39 1.10
N LEU A 137 -13.19 5.38 1.90
CA LEU A 137 -13.43 4.02 1.47
C LEU A 137 -14.88 3.61 1.72
N ASN A 138 -15.34 2.65 0.92
CA ASN A 138 -16.60 1.97 1.21
C ASN A 138 -16.48 1.21 2.56
N VAL A 139 -17.64 0.92 3.16
CA VAL A 139 -17.71 0.30 4.50
C VAL A 139 -16.94 -1.01 4.56
N GLU A 140 -17.11 -1.89 3.57
CA GLU A 140 -16.51 -3.22 3.58
C GLU A 140 -14.99 -3.18 3.38
N THR A 141 -14.49 -2.24 2.57
CA THR A 141 -13.05 -2.04 2.36
C THR A 141 -12.41 -1.41 3.59
N ALA A 142 -13.04 -0.40 4.20
CA ALA A 142 -12.55 0.20 5.45
C ALA A 142 -12.48 -0.84 6.58
N LYS A 143 -13.47 -1.74 6.66
CA LYS A 143 -13.45 -2.88 7.61
C LYS A 143 -12.22 -3.78 7.45
N MET A 144 -11.68 -3.93 6.25
CA MET A 144 -10.49 -4.77 6.03
C MET A 144 -9.24 -4.25 6.74
N GLU A 145 -9.21 -2.97 7.13
CA GLU A 145 -8.07 -2.34 7.81
C GLU A 145 -7.98 -2.72 9.30
N HIS A 146 -9.11 -2.95 9.97
CA HIS A 146 -9.14 -3.18 11.44
C HIS A 146 -9.81 -4.49 11.86
N ARG A 147 -10.45 -5.22 10.94
CA ARG A 147 -11.15 -6.46 11.27
C ARG A 147 -10.16 -7.53 11.75
N ARG A 148 -10.33 -7.96 13.00
CA ARG A 148 -9.42 -8.88 13.73
C ARG A 148 -8.03 -8.30 13.98
N MET A 149 -7.93 -6.98 14.10
CA MET A 149 -6.70 -6.36 14.59
C MET A 149 -6.46 -6.83 16.04
N PRO A 150 -5.25 -7.33 16.35
CA PRO A 150 -4.86 -7.60 17.73
C PRO A 150 -4.97 -6.36 18.60
N THR A 151 -5.05 -6.55 19.92
CA THR A 151 -5.04 -5.44 20.90
C THR A 151 -3.78 -4.60 20.80
N CYS A 152 -2.66 -5.22 20.43
CA CYS A 152 -1.38 -4.57 20.21
C CYS A 152 -1.24 -3.84 18.87
N GLY A 153 -2.26 -3.88 18.00
CA GLY A 153 -2.17 -3.41 16.62
C GLY A 153 -1.70 -4.50 15.66
N TRP A 154 -1.44 -4.12 14.41
CA TRP A 154 -0.86 -5.01 13.42
C TRP A 154 0.66 -4.99 13.49
N GLU A 155 1.26 -6.16 13.66
CA GLU A 155 2.70 -6.34 13.50
C GLU A 155 3.06 -6.30 12.01
N VAL A 156 3.67 -5.20 11.57
CA VAL A 156 4.07 -4.98 10.19
C VAL A 156 5.57 -5.21 10.07
N ASN A 157 5.98 -6.15 9.22
CA ASN A 157 7.39 -6.38 8.93
C ASN A 157 7.85 -5.43 7.83
N VAL A 158 8.80 -4.56 8.16
CA VAL A 158 9.25 -3.46 7.29
C VAL A 158 10.24 -3.95 6.24
N ALA A 159 11.19 -4.83 6.59
CA ALA A 159 12.09 -5.49 5.63
C ALA A 159 11.32 -6.30 4.58
N ALA A 160 10.44 -7.19 5.03
CA ALA A 160 9.65 -8.05 4.14
C ALA A 160 8.55 -7.28 3.43
N ARG A 161 8.23 -6.05 3.90
CA ARG A 161 7.12 -5.21 3.42
C ARG A 161 5.78 -5.92 3.46
N THR A 162 5.52 -6.64 4.54
CA THR A 162 4.30 -7.43 4.73
C THR A 162 3.47 -6.90 5.89
N CYS A 163 2.15 -6.96 5.73
CA CYS A 163 1.21 -6.62 6.78
C CYS A 163 0.15 -7.72 6.90
N PRO A 164 -0.20 -8.16 8.12
CA PRO A 164 -1.19 -9.20 8.36
C PRO A 164 -2.65 -8.73 8.14
N CYS A 165 -2.90 -7.46 7.86
CA CYS A 165 -4.26 -6.97 7.64
C CYS A 165 -4.89 -7.57 6.36
N ARG A 166 -6.23 -7.65 6.34
CA ARG A 166 -6.96 -8.20 5.18
C ARG A 166 -6.83 -7.34 3.94
N LEU A 167 -6.66 -6.03 4.10
CA LEU A 167 -6.48 -5.11 2.99
C LEU A 167 -5.18 -5.43 2.23
N PHE A 168 -4.10 -5.73 2.95
CA PHE A 168 -2.83 -6.17 2.38
C PHE A 168 -2.97 -7.51 1.68
N MET A 169 -3.62 -8.52 2.29
CA MET A 169 -3.82 -9.81 1.61
C MET A 169 -4.57 -9.69 0.27
N LYS A 170 -5.49 -8.73 0.15
CA LYS A 170 -6.30 -8.54 -1.06
C LYS A 170 -5.58 -7.71 -2.14
N HIS A 171 -4.81 -6.71 -1.73
CA HIS A 171 -4.27 -5.69 -2.65
C HIS A 171 -2.74 -5.60 -2.67
N GLY A 172 -2.04 -6.29 -1.76
CA GLY A 172 -0.60 -6.22 -1.57
C GLY A 172 -0.09 -4.85 -1.11
N ALA A 173 -1.00 -3.97 -0.64
CA ALA A 173 -0.71 -2.65 -0.09
C ALA A 173 -1.80 -2.25 0.91
N CYS A 174 -1.42 -1.63 2.03
CA CYS A 174 -2.33 -1.14 3.06
C CYS A 174 -1.81 0.16 3.70
N ILE A 175 -2.66 0.81 4.51
CA ILE A 175 -2.29 2.03 5.25
C ILE A 175 -1.20 1.77 6.30
N HIS A 176 -1.18 0.59 6.93
CA HIS A 176 -0.21 0.25 7.99
C HIS A 176 1.20 0.11 7.44
N LEU A 177 1.35 -0.64 6.34
CA LEU A 177 2.63 -0.79 5.65
C LEU A 177 3.15 0.56 5.14
N LEU A 178 2.27 1.38 4.57
CA LEU A 178 2.66 2.72 4.10
C LEU A 178 3.12 3.60 5.27
N TYR A 179 2.42 3.55 6.40
CA TYR A 179 2.79 4.27 7.61
C TYR A 179 4.17 3.84 8.12
N CYS A 180 4.41 2.54 8.25
CA CYS A 180 5.70 1.98 8.65
C CYS A 180 6.85 2.41 7.73
N LEU A 181 6.65 2.28 6.42
CA LEU A 181 7.68 2.63 5.44
C LEU A 181 7.99 4.14 5.46
N ASN A 182 7.01 4.97 5.81
CA ASN A 182 7.23 6.40 6.03
C ASN A 182 7.94 6.69 7.35
N ALA A 183 7.61 5.97 8.44
CA ALA A 183 8.28 6.12 9.73
C ALA A 183 9.77 5.76 9.67
N VAL A 184 10.14 4.71 8.93
CA VAL A 184 11.55 4.29 8.73
C VAL A 184 12.26 5.14 7.65
N GLY A 185 11.54 6.06 6.99
CA GLY A 185 12.10 6.89 5.93
C GLY A 185 12.41 6.15 4.63
N SER A 186 11.88 4.93 4.44
CA SER A 186 12.03 4.16 3.19
C SER A 186 11.17 4.71 2.05
N LEU A 187 9.95 5.17 2.38
CA LEU A 187 9.05 5.83 1.45
C LEU A 187 8.66 7.21 1.96
N ASP A 188 8.46 8.17 1.05
CA ASP A 188 7.85 9.44 1.35
C ASP A 188 6.36 9.24 1.71
N VAL A 189 5.76 10.27 2.27
CA VAL A 189 4.33 10.28 2.62
C VAL A 189 3.44 10.03 1.37
N LYS A 190 3.95 10.13 0.13
CA LYS A 190 3.19 9.81 -1.11
C LYS A 190 3.32 8.32 -1.50
N GLY A 191 4.19 7.55 -0.86
CA GLY A 191 4.49 6.16 -1.19
C GLY A 191 5.61 6.00 -2.23
N ARG A 192 6.40 7.03 -2.49
CA ARG A 192 7.57 7.02 -3.39
C ARG A 192 8.84 6.80 -2.58
N GLN A 193 9.90 6.25 -3.16
CA GLN A 193 11.16 6.07 -2.43
C GLN A 193 11.71 7.41 -1.94
N THR A 194 12.13 7.45 -0.67
CA THR A 194 12.82 8.62 -0.11
C THR A 194 14.21 8.70 -0.73
N LEU A 195 14.43 9.71 -1.56
CA LEU A 195 15.74 9.97 -2.16
C LEU A 195 16.57 10.78 -1.18
N PHE A 196 17.65 10.19 -0.67
CA PHE A 196 18.66 10.91 0.10
C PHE A 196 19.66 11.53 -0.87
N TYR A 197 19.85 12.85 -0.81
CA TYR A 197 20.94 13.50 -1.54
C TYR A 197 22.29 13.05 -0.96
N ARG A 198 22.99 12.18 -1.68
CA ARG A 198 24.35 11.71 -1.33
C ARG A 198 25.47 12.53 -1.98
N GLY A 199 25.13 13.61 -2.67
CA GLY A 199 26.14 14.49 -3.27
C GLY A 199 26.91 15.26 -2.20
N THR A 200 28.19 15.52 -2.45
CA THR A 200 28.94 16.51 -1.69
C THR A 200 28.28 17.86 -1.92
N ASN A 201 27.69 18.40 -0.86
CA ASN A 201 26.98 19.68 -0.87
C ASN A 201 27.85 20.74 -1.57
N LYS A 202 27.33 21.46 -2.59
CA LYS A 202 28.13 22.46 -3.34
C LYS A 202 28.80 23.48 -2.41
N ARG A 203 28.14 23.80 -1.29
CA ARG A 203 28.72 24.63 -0.20
C ARG A 203 29.94 24.00 0.47
N LYS A 204 29.96 22.67 0.69
CA LYS A 204 31.13 21.95 1.20
C LYS A 204 32.27 21.89 0.18
N ARG A 205 31.97 21.84 -1.12
CA ARG A 205 32.99 21.94 -2.18
C ARG A 205 33.60 23.34 -2.28
N ALA A 206 32.78 24.39 -2.16
CA ALA A 206 33.27 25.77 -2.10
C ALA A 206 34.11 25.99 -0.83
N ALA A 207 33.64 25.52 0.33
CA ALA A 207 34.40 25.60 1.58
C ALA A 207 35.70 24.79 1.55
N ALA A 208 35.71 23.59 0.96
CA ALA A 208 36.92 22.79 0.81
C ALA A 208 37.89 23.35 -0.25
N ALA A 209 37.38 24.02 -1.29
CA ALA A 209 38.20 24.73 -2.27
C ALA A 209 38.78 26.02 -1.67
N ASP A 210 38.01 26.76 -0.87
CA ASP A 210 38.48 27.92 -0.09
C ASP A 210 39.48 27.49 1.00
N GLU A 211 39.24 26.37 1.70
CA GLU A 211 40.19 25.79 2.66
C GLU A 211 41.49 25.35 1.97
N ALA A 212 41.41 24.64 0.84
CA ALA A 212 42.58 24.23 0.06
C ALA A 212 43.36 25.42 -0.53
N ALA A 213 42.69 26.50 -0.93
CA ALA A 213 43.34 27.73 -1.38
C ALA A 213 43.92 28.55 -0.22
N SER A 214 43.37 28.44 0.98
CA SER A 214 43.83 29.15 2.19
C SER A 214 44.99 28.46 2.93
N HIS A 215 45.32 27.21 2.58
CA HIS A 215 46.48 26.48 3.11
C HIS A 215 47.78 26.75 2.31
N ALA A 216 48.00 28.00 1.90
CA ALA A 216 49.35 28.47 1.62
C ALA A 216 50.13 28.53 2.95
N ALA A 217 51.30 27.89 2.97
CA ALA A 217 52.11 27.68 4.15
C ALA A 217 52.39 28.98 4.95
N GLY A 218 52.12 28.94 6.25
CA GLY A 218 52.88 29.75 7.22
C GLY A 218 52.16 30.84 8.03
N ARG A 219 50.83 31.03 7.95
CA ARG A 219 50.16 32.06 8.78
C ARG A 219 49.02 31.52 9.67
N PRO A 220 49.14 31.56 11.01
CA PRO A 220 48.04 31.27 11.93
C PRO A 220 46.89 32.27 11.75
N ARG A 221 45.64 31.79 11.83
CA ARG A 221 44.42 32.56 11.52
C ARG A 221 43.91 33.45 12.68
N HIS A 222 44.56 33.48 13.83
CA HIS A 222 44.07 34.25 14.99
C HIS A 222 45.20 35.01 15.71
N ASN A 223 45.07 36.34 15.79
CA ASN A 223 45.78 37.18 16.76
C ASN A 223 44.98 37.16 18.07
N TRP A 224 45.37 36.32 19.02
CA TRP A 224 44.98 36.49 20.42
C TRP A 224 46.13 37.17 21.15
N GLN A 225 45.82 38.20 21.93
CA GLN A 225 46.78 38.94 22.74
C GLN A 225 47.47 37.97 23.72
N ALA A 226 48.78 37.85 23.59
CA ALA A 226 49.64 37.27 24.61
C ALA A 226 50.03 38.40 25.57
N LEU A 227 49.33 38.50 26.71
CA LEU A 227 49.78 39.10 27.97
C LEU A 227 48.63 39.01 28.99
N SER A 228 48.70 38.02 29.89
CA SER A 228 48.14 38.15 31.24
C SER A 228 49.29 37.84 32.21
N ILE A 229 49.85 38.90 32.78
CA ILE A 229 50.68 38.85 33.99
C ILE A 229 49.81 39.39 35.12
N GLU A 230 49.95 38.75 36.29
CA GLU A 230 49.23 38.85 37.58
C GLU A 230 47.99 37.96 37.74
#